data_AF-A0A2K1E403-F1
#
_entry.id   AF-A0A2K1E403-F1
#
_cell.length_a   1.000
_cell.length_b   1.000
_cell.length_c   1.000
_cell.angle_alpha   90.00
_cell.angle_beta   90.00
_cell.angle_gamma   90.00
#
_symmetry.space_group_name_H-M   'P 1'
#
loop_
_entity.id
_entity.type
_entity.pdbx_description
1 polymer ?
#
loop_
_entity_poly.entity_id
_entity_poly.type
_entity_poly.pdbx_seq_one_letter_code
_entity_poly.pdbx_strand_id
1 'polypeptide(L)'
;MKLSLFAVLLFLSLNVFAQEEITNCEVTLTKEAFLQKPIPDSCFGLSVDEIPPKIRSFKIKFRKHPSISLHGNQLNGLGKNYLKMTPVGDYITIFDIKLLEESNIKPPKSIVIEIVSKKE
;
A
#
# COMPACT_ATOMS: atom_id res chain seq x y z
N MET A 1 3.58 -56.34 -2.04
CA MET A 1 2.92 -55.05 -1.80
C MET A 1 3.75 -53.95 -2.44
N LYS A 2 3.50 -53.62 -3.72
CA LYS A 2 4.18 -52.52 -4.43
C LYS A 2 3.35 -51.26 -4.20
N LEU A 3 3.60 -50.56 -3.09
CA LEU A 3 3.03 -49.24 -2.89
C LEU A 3 3.67 -48.31 -3.93
N SER A 4 2.80 -47.82 -4.80
CA SER A 4 3.10 -47.11 -6.03
C SER A 4 3.90 -45.82 -5.76
N LEU A 5 5.11 -45.74 -6.32
CA LEU A 5 5.95 -44.53 -6.35
C LEU A 5 5.19 -43.31 -6.93
N PHE A 6 4.16 -43.56 -7.76
CA PHE A 6 3.28 -42.54 -8.30
C PHE A 6 2.44 -41.80 -7.25
N ALA A 7 2.10 -42.44 -6.11
CA ALA A 7 1.29 -41.80 -5.08
C ALA A 7 2.08 -40.72 -4.31
N VAL A 8 3.40 -40.90 -4.18
CA VAL A 8 4.29 -39.94 -3.50
C VAL A 8 4.54 -38.71 -4.39
N LEU A 9 4.64 -38.91 -5.71
CA LEU A 9 4.79 -37.83 -6.68
C LEU A 9 3.55 -36.93 -6.80
N LEU A 10 2.35 -37.47 -6.59
CA LEU A 10 1.10 -36.72 -6.70
C LEU A 10 0.82 -35.81 -5.49
N PHE A 11 1.44 -36.06 -4.32
CA PHE A 11 1.34 -35.18 -3.16
C PHE A 11 2.31 -33.99 -3.20
N LEU A 12 3.41 -34.09 -3.95
CA LEU A 12 4.40 -33.03 -4.06
C LEU A 12 3.97 -31.88 -4.99
N SER A 13 3.01 -32.12 -5.90
CA SER A 13 2.52 -31.10 -6.84
C SER A 13 1.41 -30.20 -6.28
N LEU A 14 0.80 -30.53 -5.14
CA LEU A 14 -0.30 -29.75 -4.56
C LEU A 14 0.14 -28.61 -3.63
N ASN A 15 1.45 -28.41 -3.42
CA ASN A 15 1.99 -27.27 -2.68
C ASN A 15 2.38 -26.09 -3.58
N VAL A 16 2.01 -26.11 -4.86
CA VAL A 16 2.26 -25.01 -5.78
C VAL A 16 1.31 -23.84 -5.44
N PHE A 17 1.81 -22.96 -4.57
CA PHE A 17 1.62 -21.51 -4.57
C PHE A 17 0.20 -20.99 -4.84
N ALA A 18 -0.51 -20.71 -3.76
CA ALA A 18 -1.45 -19.59 -3.70
C ALA A 18 -1.06 -18.67 -2.54
N GLN A 19 0.22 -18.30 -2.45
CA GLN A 19 0.63 -17.20 -1.59
C GLN A 19 0.36 -15.91 -2.36
N GLU A 20 -0.88 -15.44 -2.25
CA GLU A 20 -1.27 -14.12 -2.74
C GLU A 20 -0.38 -13.10 -2.03
N GLU A 21 0.64 -12.62 -2.73
CA GLU A 21 1.63 -11.70 -2.21
C GLU A 21 0.94 -10.33 -2.05
N ILE A 22 0.25 -10.13 -0.92
CA ILE A 22 -0.24 -8.81 -0.54
C ILE A 22 0.99 -8.01 -0.11
N THR A 23 1.72 -7.50 -1.10
CA THR A 23 2.99 -6.82 -0.93
C THR A 23 2.77 -5.49 -0.21
N ASN A 24 3.75 -5.13 0.62
CA ASN A 24 3.88 -3.75 1.06
C ASN A 24 4.40 -2.95 -0.15
N CYS A 25 3.77 -1.81 -0.44
CA CYS A 25 4.28 -0.89 -1.45
C CYS A 25 5.27 0.06 -0.79
N GLU A 26 6.46 0.22 -1.37
CA GLU A 26 7.45 1.19 -0.90
C GLU A 26 7.66 2.25 -1.97
N VAL A 27 7.55 3.52 -1.59
CA VAL A 27 7.75 4.65 -2.50
C VAL A 27 8.48 5.79 -1.81
N THR A 28 9.04 6.67 -2.63
CA THR A 28 9.72 7.88 -2.18
C THR A 28 8.99 9.09 -2.73
N LEU A 29 8.61 10.04 -1.86
CA LEU A 29 7.86 11.23 -2.24
C LEU A 29 8.39 12.49 -1.55
N THR A 30 8.26 13.64 -2.22
CA THR A 30 8.39 14.92 -1.54
C THR A 30 7.13 15.22 -0.74
N LYS A 31 7.23 16.14 0.23
CA LYS A 31 6.04 16.59 1.00
C LYS A 31 4.96 17.17 0.10
N GLU A 32 5.34 17.90 -0.96
CA GLU A 32 4.41 18.52 -1.90
C GLU A 32 3.68 17.46 -2.72
N ALA A 33 4.40 16.46 -3.24
CA ALA A 33 3.80 15.34 -3.95
C ALA A 33 2.83 14.56 -3.05
N PHE A 34 3.24 14.32 -1.80
CA PHE A 34 2.40 13.64 -0.81
C PHE A 34 1.14 14.45 -0.45
N LEU A 35 1.21 15.78 -0.40
CA LEU A 35 0.05 16.64 -0.16
C LEU A 35 -0.97 16.59 -1.30
N GLN A 36 -0.51 16.47 -2.53
CA GLN A 36 -1.37 16.38 -3.71
C GLN A 36 -2.01 15.01 -3.82
N LYS A 37 -1.22 13.95 -3.60
CA LYS A 37 -1.64 12.57 -3.76
C LYS A 37 -0.97 11.67 -2.72
N PRO A 38 -1.61 11.49 -1.54
CA PRO A 38 -1.03 10.69 -0.46
C PRO A 38 -0.86 9.22 -0.82
N ILE A 39 -1.78 8.67 -1.62
CA ILE A 39 -1.75 7.27 -2.05
C ILE A 39 -1.37 7.24 -3.55
N PRO A 40 -0.15 6.80 -3.89
CA PRO A 40 0.29 6.69 -5.28
C PRO A 40 -0.44 5.57 -6.03
N ASP A 41 -0.76 5.80 -7.29
CA ASP A 41 -1.41 4.78 -8.13
C ASP A 41 -0.50 3.59 -8.40
N SER A 42 0.83 3.81 -8.41
CA SER A 42 1.83 2.77 -8.63
C SER A 42 1.77 1.64 -7.61
N CYS A 43 1.13 1.86 -6.46
CA CYS A 43 0.97 0.86 -5.41
C CYS A 43 -0.19 -0.12 -5.65
N PHE A 44 -0.99 0.07 -6.71
CA PHE A 44 -2.16 -0.77 -6.99
C PHE A 44 -1.94 -1.83 -8.07
N GLY A 45 -0.70 -1.98 -8.56
CA GLY A 45 -0.37 -3.04 -9.54
C GLY A 45 -1.14 -2.92 -10.86
N LEU A 46 -1.55 -1.69 -11.23
CA LEU A 46 -2.35 -1.42 -12.41
C LEU A 46 -1.55 -1.65 -13.69
N SER A 47 -2.19 -2.25 -14.68
CA SER A 47 -1.75 -2.25 -16.08
C SER A 47 -2.00 -0.88 -16.73
N VAL A 48 -1.40 -0.65 -17.90
CA VAL A 48 -1.36 0.68 -18.57
C VAL A 48 -2.75 1.27 -18.86
N ASP A 49 -3.77 0.42 -19.03
CA ASP A 49 -5.13 0.82 -19.39
C ASP A 49 -6.11 0.84 -18.20
N GLU A 50 -5.66 0.51 -17.00
CA GLU A 50 -6.53 0.42 -15.82
C GLU A 50 -6.69 1.77 -15.09
N ILE A 51 -7.94 2.10 -14.79
CA ILE A 51 -8.28 3.32 -14.05
C ILE A 51 -7.92 3.12 -12.57
N PRO A 52 -7.21 4.08 -11.94
CA PRO A 52 -6.88 3.99 -10.53
C PRO A 52 -8.12 3.87 -9.64
N PRO A 53 -8.06 3.03 -8.59
CA PRO A 53 -9.22 2.80 -7.76
C PRO A 53 -9.54 4.03 -6.90
N LYS A 54 -10.82 4.31 -6.73
CA LYS A 54 -11.27 5.38 -5.84
C LYS A 54 -11.15 4.95 -4.38
N ILE A 55 -10.41 5.72 -3.60
CA ILE A 55 -10.21 5.46 -2.17
C ILE A 55 -11.39 6.00 -1.37
N ARG A 56 -11.99 5.14 -0.55
CA ARG A 56 -13.04 5.49 0.41
C ARG A 56 -12.45 6.04 1.71
N SER A 57 -11.48 5.32 2.27
CA SER A 57 -10.83 5.71 3.52
C SER A 57 -9.51 4.97 3.71
N PHE A 58 -8.64 5.50 4.55
CA PHE A 58 -7.40 4.83 4.97
C PHE A 58 -6.95 5.31 6.34
N LYS A 59 -6.02 4.59 6.97
CA LYS A 59 -5.29 5.05 8.15
C LYS A 59 -3.87 5.42 7.77
N ILE A 60 -3.33 6.40 8.48
CA ILE A 60 -1.96 6.88 8.27
C ILE A 60 -1.26 7.05 9.62
N LYS A 61 0.01 6.66 9.67
CA LYS A 61 0.91 6.77 10.82
C LYS A 61 2.13 7.59 10.42
N PHE A 62 2.33 8.68 11.15
CA PHE A 62 3.56 9.46 11.13
C PHE A 62 4.44 9.04 12.31
N ARG A 63 5.76 9.15 12.18
CA ARG A 63 6.69 8.87 13.27
C ARG A 63 6.34 9.74 14.49
N LYS A 64 6.33 9.14 15.70
CA LYS A 64 6.01 9.81 16.98
C LYS A 64 4.61 10.40 17.13
N HIS A 65 3.72 10.25 16.15
CA HIS A 65 2.32 10.71 16.24
C HIS A 65 1.34 9.53 16.26
N PRO A 66 0.14 9.68 16.83
CA PRO A 66 -0.90 8.65 16.74
C PRO A 66 -1.31 8.42 15.28
N SER A 67 -1.84 7.23 14.98
CA SER A 67 -2.46 6.98 13.68
C SER A 67 -3.77 7.77 13.56
N ILE A 68 -4.06 8.30 12.38
CA ILE A 68 -5.31 9.01 12.09
C ILE A 68 -6.05 8.31 10.95
N SER A 69 -7.38 8.32 11.01
CA SER A 69 -8.26 7.83 9.95
C SER A 69 -8.65 8.99 9.03
N LEU A 70 -8.53 8.77 7.73
CA LEU A 70 -8.86 9.74 6.69
C LEU A 70 -9.92 9.17 5.75
N HIS A 71 -10.78 10.04 5.24
CA HIS A 71 -11.82 9.72 4.26
C HIS A 71 -11.46 10.37 2.92
N GLY A 72 -11.68 9.65 1.82
CA GLY A 72 -11.23 10.06 0.50
C GLY A 72 -9.72 9.89 0.30
N ASN A 73 -9.13 10.69 -0.60
CA ASN A 73 -7.71 10.61 -0.98
C ASN A 73 -6.92 11.88 -0.60
N GLN A 74 -7.27 12.55 0.48
CA GLN A 74 -6.60 13.79 0.91
C GLN A 74 -6.32 13.80 2.41
N LEU A 75 -5.24 14.49 2.80
CA LEU A 75 -4.96 14.76 4.22
C LEU A 75 -5.92 15.83 4.76
N ASN A 76 -6.42 15.62 5.97
CA ASN A 76 -7.10 16.67 6.73
C ASN A 76 -6.08 17.64 7.39
N GLY A 77 -6.56 18.66 8.10
CA GLY A 77 -5.69 19.64 8.76
C GLY A 77 -4.68 19.01 9.74
N LEU A 78 -5.10 17.98 10.49
CA LEU A 78 -4.22 17.28 11.42
C LEU A 78 -3.10 16.52 10.69
N GLY A 79 -3.45 15.78 9.63
CA GLY A 79 -2.47 15.07 8.80
C GLY A 79 -1.49 16.02 8.10
N LYS A 80 -1.97 17.17 7.62
CA LYS A 80 -1.10 18.22 7.06
C LYS A 80 -0.13 18.78 8.09
N ASN A 81 -0.57 18.97 9.34
CA ASN A 81 0.30 19.43 10.43
C ASN A 81 1.37 18.39 10.79
N TYR A 82 1.01 17.11 10.88
CA TYR A 82 1.97 16.04 11.11
C TYR A 82 3.00 15.96 9.98
N LEU A 83 2.56 16.03 8.72
CA LEU A 83 3.47 16.05 7.57
C LEU A 83 4.47 17.21 7.61
N LYS A 84 4.04 18.40 8.02
CA LYS A 84 4.94 19.55 8.18
C LYS A 84 6.06 19.25 9.17
N MET A 85 5.73 18.59 10.28
CA MET A 85 6.66 18.21 11.35
C MET A 85 7.52 16.98 11.01
N THR A 86 7.11 16.16 10.04
CA THR A 86 7.91 15.02 9.57
C THR A 86 9.22 15.49 8.93
N PRO A 87 10.40 15.09 9.41
CA PRO A 87 11.67 15.44 8.77
C PRO A 87 11.86 14.73 7.43
N VAL A 88 12.80 15.21 6.64
CA VAL A 88 13.30 14.47 5.45
C VAL A 88 14.06 13.23 5.93
N GLY A 89 13.92 12.12 5.21
CA GLY A 89 14.44 10.80 5.56
C GLY A 89 13.56 10.01 6.54
N ASP A 90 12.45 10.60 7.02
CA ASP A 90 11.47 9.87 7.84
C ASP A 90 10.44 9.14 6.99
N TYR A 91 9.82 8.13 7.60
CA TYR A 91 8.83 7.28 6.97
C TYR A 91 7.41 7.59 7.46
N ILE A 92 6.46 7.48 6.53
CA ILE A 92 5.02 7.53 6.76
C ILE A 92 4.43 6.19 6.32
N THR A 93 3.57 5.60 7.14
CA THR A 93 2.90 4.35 6.79
C THR A 93 1.41 4.58 6.58
N ILE A 94 0.89 4.17 5.43
CA ILE A 94 -0.54 4.12 5.12
C ILE A 94 -0.99 2.66 5.18
N PHE A 95 -2.13 2.39 5.80
CA PHE A 95 -2.67 1.04 6.01
C PHE A 95 -4.20 1.09 6.17
N ASP A 96 -4.85 -0.06 6.30
CA ASP A 96 -6.32 -0.17 6.34
C ASP A 96 -7.00 0.57 5.18
N ILE A 97 -6.43 0.48 3.97
CA ILE A 97 -6.94 1.14 2.78
C ILE A 97 -8.25 0.46 2.37
N LYS A 98 -9.31 1.26 2.27
CA LYS A 98 -10.63 0.83 1.79
C LYS A 98 -10.94 1.54 0.50
N LEU A 99 -11.30 0.77 -0.50
CA LEU A 99 -11.72 1.27 -1.81
C LEU A 99 -13.25 1.43 -1.84
N LEU A 100 -13.76 2.18 -2.82
CA LEU A 100 -15.18 2.14 -3.16
C LEU A 100 -15.51 0.80 -3.83
N GLU A 101 -16.72 0.30 -3.61
CA GLU A 101 -17.17 -1.07 -3.96
C GLU A 101 -17.08 -1.41 -5.45
N GLU A 102 -16.97 -0.40 -6.33
CA GLU A 102 -16.84 -0.57 -7.77
C GLU A 102 -15.44 -1.06 -8.22
N SER A 103 -14.49 -1.23 -7.30
CA SER A 103 -13.11 -1.60 -7.64
C SER A 103 -12.86 -3.11 -7.51
N ASN A 104 -12.50 -3.75 -8.62
CA ASN A 104 -11.99 -5.12 -8.64
C ASN A 104 -10.51 -5.24 -8.20
N ILE A 105 -9.89 -4.12 -7.83
CA ILE A 105 -8.48 -4.03 -7.47
C ILE A 105 -8.34 -4.29 -5.97
N LYS A 106 -7.43 -5.17 -5.59
CA LYS A 106 -7.09 -5.40 -4.19
C LYS A 106 -6.09 -4.34 -3.74
N PRO A 107 -6.37 -3.55 -2.69
CA PRO A 107 -5.42 -2.57 -2.21
C PRO A 107 -4.20 -3.27 -1.58
N PRO A 108 -3.01 -2.63 -1.60
CA PRO A 108 -1.86 -3.14 -0.88
C PRO A 108 -2.15 -3.19 0.63
N LYS A 109 -1.48 -4.09 1.35
CA LYS A 109 -1.64 -4.21 2.81
C LYS A 109 -1.22 -2.93 3.53
N SER A 110 -0.09 -2.39 3.09
CA SER A 110 0.42 -1.11 3.56
C SER A 110 1.25 -0.43 2.47
N ILE A 111 1.35 0.89 2.58
CA ILE A 111 2.23 1.72 1.76
C ILE A 111 3.19 2.43 2.70
N VAL A 112 4.49 2.23 2.50
CA VAL A 112 5.55 2.91 3.24
C VAL A 112 6.14 3.98 2.34
N ILE A 113 6.18 5.20 2.84
CA ILE A 113 6.57 6.38 2.09
C ILE A 113 7.75 7.03 2.79
N GLU A 114 8.89 7.07 2.12
CA GLU A 114 10.02 7.88 2.56
C GLU A 114 9.84 9.33 2.08
N ILE A 115 9.96 10.28 3.01
CA ILE A 115 9.91 11.71 2.69
C ILE A 115 11.29 12.20 2.24
N VAL A 116 11.41 12.64 0.99
CA VAL A 116 12.65 13.23 0.46
C VAL A 116 12.55 14.74 0.26
N SER A 117 13.71 15.39 0.16
CA SER A 117 13.79 16.76 -0.30
C SER A 117 13.36 16.86 -1.77
N LYS A 118 12.84 18.03 -2.14
CA LYS A 118 12.68 18.36 -3.56
C LYS A 118 14.08 18.37 -4.19
N LYS A 119 14.28 17.56 -5.24
CA LYS A 119 15.49 17.68 -6.06
C LYS A 119 15.42 19.05 -6.75
N GLU A 120 16.43 19.88 -6.48
CA GLU A 120 16.65 21.15 -7.18
C GLU A 120 16.95 20.91 -8.67
#